data_AF-A0A964YPH7-F1
#
_entry.id   AF-A0A964YPH7-F1
#
_cell.length_a   1.000
_cell.length_b   1.000
_cell.length_c   1.000
_cell.angle_alpha   90.00
_cell.angle_beta   90.00
_cell.angle_gamma   90.00
#
_symmetry.space_group_name_H-M   'P 1'
#
loop_
_entity.id
_entity.type
_entity.pdbx_description
1 polymer ?
#
loop_
_entity_poly.entity_id
_entity_poly.type
_entity_poly.pdbx_seq_one_letter_code
_entity_poly.pdbx_strand_id
1 'polypeptide(L)' 'MKKALLVFGFGLFLLASCQKDYTCTCQINGQTTETITIRGTKKNATEACDLNDANILGVVQDCSIQ' A
#
# COMPACT_ATOMS: atom_id res chain seq x y z
N MET A 1 41.93 11.24 -26.89
CA MET A 1 41.62 9.81 -27.18
C MET A 1 41.79 9.07 -25.87
N LYS A 2 40.77 8.53 -25.20
CA LYS A 2 39.90 7.43 -25.64
C LYS A 2 38.83 7.23 -24.56
N LYS A 3 37.57 7.42 -24.96
CA LYS A 3 36.38 6.67 -24.55
C LYS A 3 36.32 6.19 -23.08
N ALA A 4 35.74 7.01 -22.21
CA ALA A 4 34.97 6.52 -21.07
C ALA A 4 33.49 6.59 -21.45
N LEU A 5 33.11 5.72 -22.39
CA LEU A 5 31.74 5.42 -22.73
C LEU A 5 31.22 4.42 -21.69
N LEU A 6 30.01 4.68 -21.20
CA LEU A 6 29.07 3.71 -20.63
C LEU A 6 29.40 3.17 -19.24
N VAL A 7 28.75 3.73 -18.20
CA VAL A 7 27.81 2.96 -17.35
C VAL A 7 26.71 3.92 -16.86
N PHE A 8 25.90 4.43 -17.79
CA PHE A 8 24.54 4.88 -17.49
C PHE A 8 23.62 3.71 -17.82
N GLY A 9 23.49 2.76 -16.90
CA GLY A 9 22.68 1.58 -17.13
C GLY A 9 22.45 0.87 -15.81
N PHE A 10 21.20 0.63 -15.48
CA PHE A 10 20.67 0.05 -14.24
C PHE A 10 20.56 1.02 -13.06
N GLY A 11 19.43 1.71 -13.04
CA GLY A 11 18.98 2.39 -11.83
C GLY A 11 17.56 2.93 -11.93
N LEU A 12 17.12 3.30 -13.14
CA LEU A 12 15.70 3.53 -13.41
C LEU A 12 15.03 2.19 -13.70
N PHE A 13 15.02 1.26 -12.74
CA PHE A 13 13.87 0.36 -12.63
C PHE A 13 12.69 1.25 -12.25
N LEU A 14 12.16 1.81 -13.33
CA LEU A 14 10.82 2.28 -13.56
C LEU A 14 9.95 2.10 -12.32
N LEU A 15 9.43 3.22 -11.85
CA LEU A 15 8.25 3.35 -11.01
C LEU A 15 7.00 2.73 -11.67
N ALA A 16 7.15 1.60 -12.37
CA ALA A 16 6.08 0.67 -12.64
C ALA A 16 5.47 0.42 -11.27
N SER A 17 4.29 1.00 -11.03
CA SER A 17 3.58 0.78 -9.80
C SER A 17 3.22 -0.71 -9.78
N CYS A 18 4.11 -1.52 -9.22
CA CYS A 18 3.94 -2.95 -9.14
C CYS A 18 2.66 -3.17 -8.36
N GLN A 19 1.62 -3.60 -9.08
CA GLN A 19 0.39 -4.00 -8.44
C GLN A 19 0.71 -5.25 -7.65
N LYS A 20 0.42 -5.21 -6.36
CA LYS A 20 0.57 -6.33 -5.45
C LYS A 20 -0.75 -6.51 -4.72
N ASP A 21 -0.96 -7.70 -4.20
CA ASP A 21 -2.06 -7.98 -3.31
C ASP A 21 -1.64 -7.51 -1.91
N TYR A 22 -2.38 -6.56 -1.36
CA TYR A 22 -2.20 -6.01 -0.01
C TYR A 22 -3.32 -6.50 0.89
N THR A 23 -3.00 -6.76 2.15
CA THR A 23 -4.00 -7.22 3.13
C THR A 23 -4.45 -6.03 3.97
N CYS A 24 -5.63 -5.49 3.70
CA CYS A 24 -6.26 -4.49 4.55
C CYS A 24 -6.84 -5.17 5.78
N THR A 25 -6.42 -4.73 6.97
CA THR A 25 -6.88 -5.27 8.24
C THR A 25 -7.59 -4.18 9.02
N CYS A 26 -8.85 -4.40 9.38
CA CYS A 26 -9.63 -3.48 10.18
C CYS A 26 -9.72 -3.95 11.61
N GLN A 27 -9.44 -3.03 12.54
CA GLN A 27 -9.43 -3.28 13.97
C GLN A 27 -10.43 -2.37 14.67
N ILE A 28 -11.21 -2.95 15.59
CA ILE A 28 -12.06 -2.20 16.51
C ILE A 28 -11.49 -2.40 17.91
N ASN A 29 -11.13 -1.31 18.59
CA ASN A 29 -10.49 -1.36 19.91
C ASN A 29 -9.26 -2.30 19.98
N GLY A 30 -8.48 -2.36 18.89
CA GLY A 30 -7.27 -3.20 18.79
C GLY A 30 -7.54 -4.70 18.55
N GLN A 31 -8.78 -5.10 18.26
CA GLN A 31 -9.10 -6.45 17.82
C GLN A 31 -9.40 -6.46 16.32
N THR A 32 -8.75 -7.35 15.58
CA THR A 32 -9.05 -7.56 14.15
C THR A 32 -10.47 -8.06 14.00
N THR A 33 -11.25 -7.34 13.20
CA THR A 33 -12.66 -7.64 12.92
C THR A 33 -12.87 -8.04 11.47
N GLU A 34 -12.08 -7.49 10.56
CA GLU A 34 -12.20 -7.74 9.14
C GLU A 34 -10.83 -7.77 8.46
N THR A 35 -10.72 -8.57 7.40
CA THR A 35 -9.52 -8.65 6.56
C THR A 35 -9.92 -8.77 5.10
N ILE A 36 -9.40 -7.87 4.27
CA ILE A 36 -9.77 -7.73 2.86
C ILE A 36 -8.48 -7.71 2.03
N THR A 37 -8.45 -8.46 0.94
CA THR A 37 -7.33 -8.41 -0.01
C THR A 37 -7.60 -7.35 -1.09
N ILE A 38 -6.70 -6.38 -1.21
CA ILE A 38 -6.78 -5.28 -2.18
C ILE A 38 -5.61 -5.41 -3.15
N ARG A 39 -5.91 -5.64 -4.43
CA ARG A 39 -4.90 -5.66 -5.49
C ARG A 39 -4.71 -4.27 -6.06
N GLY A 40 -3.50 -3.74 -5.97
CA GLY A 40 -3.24 -2.40 -6.51
C GLY A 40 -1.82 -1.93 -6.24
N THR A 41 -1.58 -0.66 -6.54
CA THR A 41 -0.37 0.03 -6.07
C THR A 41 -0.46 0.19 -4.56
N LYS A 42 0.68 0.32 -3.85
CA LYS A 42 0.66 0.60 -2.40
C LYS A 42 -0.25 1.78 -2.06
N LYS A 43 -0.14 2.87 -2.85
CA LYS A 43 -0.95 4.07 -2.66
C LYS A 43 -2.44 3.80 -2.81
N ASN A 44 -2.84 3.13 -3.90
CA ASN A 44 -4.25 2.82 -4.15
C ASN A 44 -4.81 1.85 -3.11
N ALA A 45 -4.00 0.89 -2.66
CA ALA A 45 -4.40 -0.06 -1.62
C ALA A 45 -4.57 0.61 -0.26
N THR A 46 -3.67 1.54 0.10
CA THR A 46 -3.83 2.39 1.28
C THR A 46 -5.11 3.21 1.19
N GLU A 47 -5.28 4.01 0.13
CA GLU A 47 -6.49 4.83 -0.05
C GLU A 47 -7.78 4.00 -0.01
N ALA A 48 -7.80 2.81 -0.63
CA ALA A 48 -8.95 1.93 -0.60
C ALA A 48 -9.21 1.29 0.77
N CYS A 49 -8.16 1.03 1.56
CA CYS A 49 -8.28 0.47 2.91
C CYS A 49 -8.78 1.53 3.90
N ASP A 50 -8.18 2.72 3.88
CA ASP A 50 -8.50 3.86 4.74
C ASP A 50 -9.94 4.36 4.54
N LEU A 51 -10.55 4.14 3.38
CA LEU A 51 -11.99 4.42 3.15
C LEU A 51 -12.92 3.59 4.06
N ASN A 52 -12.43 2.50 4.64
CA ASN A 52 -13.18 1.68 5.60
C ASN A 52 -12.99 2.13 7.05
N ASP A 53 -12.19 3.18 7.29
CA ASP A 53 -12.09 3.81 8.59
C ASP A 53 -13.45 4.39 8.98
N ALA A 54 -13.92 4.01 10.16
CA ALA A 54 -15.20 4.46 10.67
C ALA A 54 -15.08 4.88 12.13
N ASN A 55 -15.77 5.96 12.48
CA ASN A 55 -15.97 6.35 13.88
C ASN A 55 -17.46 6.51 14.12
N ILE A 56 -18.03 5.57 14.88
CA ILE A 56 -19.44 5.59 15.23
C ILE A 56 -19.55 5.68 16.74
N LEU A 57 -20.04 6.82 17.24
CA LEU A 57 -20.31 7.04 18.67
C LEU A 57 -19.10 6.72 19.58
N GLY A 58 -17.88 7.00 19.12
CA GLY A 58 -16.64 6.76 19.88
C GLY A 58 -16.05 5.36 19.72
N VAL A 59 -16.70 4.47 18.97
CA VAL A 59 -16.11 3.21 18.50
C VAL A 59 -15.31 3.51 17.24
N VAL A 60 -13.98 3.42 17.34
CA VAL A 60 -13.06 3.62 16.22
C VAL A 60 -12.76 2.28 15.58
N GLN A 61 -13.11 2.18 14.30
CA GLN A 61 -12.61 1.17 13.38
C GLN A 61 -11.45 1.79 12.62
N ASP A 62 -10.27 1.20 12.79
CA ASP A 62 -9.02 1.60 12.15
C ASP A 62 -8.60 0.51 11.18
N CYS A 63 -8.54 0.84 9.90
CA CYS A 63 -8.20 -0.04 8.80
C CYS A 63 -6.84 0.34 8.24
N SER A 64 -5.93 -0.62 8.17
CA SER A 64 -4.60 -0.38 7.59
C SER A 64 -4.11 -1.57 6.78
N ILE A 65 -3.37 -1.28 5.70
CA ILE A 65 -2.72 -2.32 4.90
C ILE A 65 -1.52 -2.91 5.67
N GLN A 66 -1.42 -4.24 5.68
CA GLN A 66 -0.23 -4.99 6.10
C GLN A 66 0.69 -5.30 4.91
#